data_AF-A0A3A2Z8P6-F1
#
_entry.id   AF-A0A3A2Z8P6-F1
#
_cell.length_a   1.000
_cell.length_b   1.000
_cell.length_c   1.000
_cell.angle_alpha   90.00
_cell.angle_beta   90.00
_cell.angle_gamma   90.00
#
_symmetry.space_group_name_H-M   'P 1'
#
loop_
_entity.id
_entity.type
_entity.pdbx_description
1 polymer ?
#
loop_
_entity_poly.entity_id
_entity_poly.type
_entity_poly.pdbx_seq_one_letter_code
_entity_poly.pdbx_strand_id
1 'polypeptide(L)'
;MGRKTFFQDAENLRKRLERCAANGYVPRAHFEEDVVRKRHDHTDEVKQLHKQYVKLYEAFLVHCDYEKTGYELKRGCPAPDHVVIKDFIRFYVRSVRGSGRLSDTKLPTVRTTLACAERFFGGFEEATGSTIKKDDRDEVYSACLTEEGEIEDVKKEKFDFTRNDYKDLLASMWTRDCPVFIHGLLKVFMLFALQVFLFTGARIGAFIPDDKHKDQRGLRFKHLELVLFRSPNPNEPWKIGFRINQQWLKKHRSPKYTVFGIGIRDNDRPQFASGIMLLIIAIKHGALWGIDTLDDIAEYDLRHGSRTEIPLRWKTESLEAPVFRNVTAQGPQEVPLTKQRFCYFLRWIFIAAGYSNQATIHDVRRQLGTKIEARHGSAPVSQIYSHRSASTYPEHYLAHCSSIDTVGDVLDEPNETYHIEYWQGYRQFREVGFPTTLPAEKEKSILENAELVGLKSRIQDLLGKGDLAAAESVKREYRRKQVRLRVDELSRHQGEWFRERRDQRILNRGNGDVECAENHTCARALVRICPS
;
A
#
# COMPACT_ATOMS: atom_id res chain seq x y z
N MET A 1 13.69 -47.02 9.22
CA MET A 1 12.56 -46.10 9.51
C MET A 1 11.45 -46.89 10.18
N GLY A 2 11.10 -46.56 11.42
CA GLY A 2 10.24 -47.39 12.27
C GLY A 2 8.76 -47.30 11.92
N ARG A 3 8.03 -48.42 12.03
CA ARG A 3 6.57 -48.53 11.80
C ARG A 3 5.74 -47.36 12.35
N LYS A 4 6.14 -46.74 13.47
CA LYS A 4 5.46 -45.59 14.09
C LYS A 4 5.40 -44.32 13.22
N THR A 5 6.46 -43.97 12.49
CA THR A 5 6.43 -42.77 11.62
C THR A 5 5.54 -43.00 10.39
N PHE A 6 5.52 -44.23 9.85
CA PHE A 6 4.66 -44.59 8.72
C PHE A 6 3.15 -44.49 9.03
N PHE A 7 2.72 -44.92 10.23
CA PHE A 7 1.32 -44.79 10.65
C PHE A 7 0.90 -43.35 10.93
N GLN A 8 1.81 -42.51 11.44
CA GLN A 8 1.55 -41.07 11.60
C GLN A 8 1.36 -40.36 10.25
N ASP A 9 2.15 -40.72 9.25
CA ASP A 9 2.03 -40.14 7.90
C ASP A 9 0.74 -40.57 7.19
N ALA A 10 0.33 -41.83 7.33
CA ALA A 10 -0.93 -42.33 6.78
C ALA A 10 -2.16 -41.67 7.43
N GLU A 11 -2.15 -41.47 8.76
CA GLU A 11 -3.23 -40.79 9.47
C GLU A 11 -3.27 -39.29 9.13
N ASN A 12 -2.11 -38.65 8.96
CA ASN A 12 -2.01 -37.26 8.53
C ASN A 12 -2.52 -37.06 7.10
N LEU A 13 -2.21 -37.99 6.19
CA LEU A 13 -2.72 -37.97 4.83
C LEU A 13 -4.24 -38.13 4.81
N ARG A 14 -4.79 -39.07 5.59
CA ARG A 14 -6.25 -39.26 5.71
C ARG A 14 -6.95 -38.00 6.19
N LYS A 15 -6.46 -37.39 7.27
CA LYS A 15 -7.00 -36.11 7.81
C LYS A 15 -6.86 -34.95 6.81
N ARG A 16 -5.87 -34.99 5.91
CA ARG A 16 -5.70 -33.97 4.88
C ARG A 16 -6.73 -34.16 3.76
N LEU A 17 -6.96 -35.40 3.32
CA LEU A 17 -7.98 -35.75 2.33
C LEU A 17 -9.40 -35.47 2.84
N GLU A 18 -9.71 -35.84 4.09
CA GLU A 18 -10.99 -35.52 4.76
C GLU A 18 -11.22 -34.00 4.82
N ARG A 19 -10.19 -33.21 5.12
CA ARG A 19 -10.26 -31.74 5.10
C ARG A 19 -10.44 -31.18 3.69
N CYS A 20 -9.77 -31.74 2.69
CA CYS A 20 -9.96 -31.33 1.29
C CYS A 20 -11.42 -31.55 0.87
N ALA A 21 -11.99 -32.72 1.16
CA ALA A 21 -13.38 -33.02 0.86
C ALA A 21 -14.36 -32.12 1.63
N ALA A 22 -14.16 -31.94 2.94
CA ALA A 22 -14.99 -31.07 3.78
C ALA A 22 -14.94 -29.59 3.33
N ASN A 23 -13.81 -29.14 2.79
CA ASN A 23 -13.63 -27.79 2.28
C ASN A 23 -14.03 -27.64 0.79
N GLY A 24 -14.71 -28.64 0.21
CA GLY A 24 -15.26 -28.56 -1.14
C GLY A 24 -14.22 -28.68 -2.27
N TYR A 25 -13.05 -29.29 -2.02
CA TYR A 25 -12.07 -29.55 -3.08
C TYR A 25 -12.65 -30.52 -4.11
N VAL A 26 -12.79 -30.05 -5.35
CA VAL A 26 -13.18 -30.88 -6.50
C VAL A 26 -11.96 -31.01 -7.42
N PRO A 27 -11.44 -32.24 -7.63
CA PRO A 27 -10.32 -32.46 -8.53
C PRO A 27 -10.63 -31.92 -9.93
N ARG A 28 -9.67 -31.20 -10.52
CA ARG A 28 -9.77 -30.64 -11.90
C ARG A 28 -10.91 -29.64 -12.12
N ALA A 29 -11.56 -29.12 -11.08
CA ALA A 29 -12.63 -28.14 -11.23
C ALA A 29 -12.21 -26.85 -11.98
N HIS A 30 -10.92 -26.51 -11.92
CA HIS A 30 -10.35 -25.35 -12.61
C HIS A 30 -9.55 -25.74 -13.86
N PHE A 31 -9.65 -26.97 -14.37
CA PHE A 31 -8.79 -27.45 -15.46
C PHE A 31 -8.86 -26.57 -16.72
N GLU A 32 -10.06 -26.23 -17.19
CA GLU A 32 -10.24 -25.38 -18.37
C GLU A 32 -9.65 -23.98 -18.17
N GLU A 33 -9.74 -23.47 -16.94
CA GLU A 33 -9.21 -22.18 -16.54
C GLU A 33 -7.68 -22.18 -16.40
N ASP A 34 -7.12 -23.25 -15.83
CA ASP A 34 -5.69 -23.40 -15.53
C ASP A 34 -4.86 -23.78 -16.77
N VAL A 35 -5.48 -24.40 -17.78
CA VAL A 35 -4.84 -24.68 -19.08
C VAL A 35 -4.51 -23.38 -19.83
N VAL A 36 -5.24 -22.29 -19.56
CA VAL A 36 -4.95 -20.97 -20.13
C VAL A 36 -3.70 -20.37 -19.47
N ARG A 37 -2.55 -20.57 -20.11
CA ARG A 37 -1.29 -19.94 -19.69
C ARG A 37 -1.46 -18.43 -19.65
N LYS A 38 -0.89 -17.78 -18.62
CA LYS A 38 -0.89 -16.31 -18.48
C LYS A 38 -2.29 -15.68 -18.41
N ARG A 39 -3.33 -16.44 -18.03
CA ARG A 39 -4.73 -15.98 -17.91
C ARG A 39 -4.88 -14.63 -17.19
N HIS A 40 -4.02 -14.38 -16.20
CA HIS A 40 -4.03 -13.17 -15.40
C HIS A 40 -2.88 -12.19 -15.68
N ASP A 41 -2.09 -12.37 -16.73
CA ASP A 41 -0.95 -11.47 -17.01
C ASP A 41 -1.40 -10.07 -17.45
N HIS A 42 -2.59 -10.00 -18.07
CA HIS A 42 -3.15 -8.76 -18.61
C HIS A 42 -4.39 -8.33 -17.82
N THR A 43 -4.42 -7.06 -17.41
CA THR A 43 -5.61 -6.43 -16.82
C THR A 43 -6.65 -6.19 -17.92
N ASP A 44 -7.93 -6.02 -17.53
CA ASP A 44 -8.99 -5.69 -18.50
C ASP A 44 -8.68 -4.42 -19.30
N GLU A 45 -7.95 -3.47 -18.70
CA GLU A 45 -7.46 -2.27 -19.38
C GLU A 45 -6.48 -2.60 -20.51
N VAL A 46 -5.57 -3.56 -20.28
CA VAL A 46 -4.62 -4.01 -21.31
C VAL A 46 -5.37 -4.74 -22.42
N LYS A 47 -6.34 -5.59 -22.09
CA LYS A 47 -7.19 -6.28 -23.07
C LYS A 47 -8.01 -5.29 -23.91
N GLN A 48 -8.52 -4.22 -23.29
CA GLN A 48 -9.25 -3.19 -24.03
C GLN A 48 -8.33 -2.41 -24.97
N LEU A 49 -7.11 -2.09 -24.53
CA LEU A 49 -6.07 -1.50 -25.38
C LEU A 49 -5.73 -2.42 -26.55
N HIS A 50 -5.50 -3.71 -26.29
CA HIS A 50 -5.27 -4.71 -27.33
C HIS A 50 -6.37 -4.70 -28.39
N LYS A 51 -7.64 -4.74 -27.98
CA LYS A 51 -8.81 -4.66 -28.89
C LYS A 51 -8.81 -3.39 -29.74
N GLN A 52 -8.43 -2.24 -29.17
CA GLN A 52 -8.33 -0.99 -29.93
C GLN A 52 -7.28 -1.06 -31.04
N TYR A 53 -6.12 -1.63 -30.75
CA TYR A 53 -5.04 -1.76 -31.75
C TYR A 53 -5.34 -2.83 -32.80
N VAL A 54 -6.07 -3.89 -32.46
CA VAL A 54 -6.60 -4.86 -33.44
C VAL A 54 -7.60 -4.18 -34.38
N LYS A 55 -8.54 -3.39 -33.85
CA LYS A 55 -9.47 -2.61 -34.70
C LYS A 55 -8.76 -1.60 -35.59
N LEU A 56 -7.69 -0.99 -35.10
CA LEU A 56 -6.87 -0.09 -35.91
C LEU A 56 -6.18 -0.85 -37.06
N TYR A 57 -5.73 -2.07 -36.80
CA TYR A 57 -5.15 -2.94 -37.81
C TYR A 57 -6.18 -3.40 -38.85
N GLU A 58 -7.39 -3.79 -38.43
CA GLU A 58 -8.50 -4.09 -39.36
C GLU A 58 -8.82 -2.89 -40.25
N ALA A 59 -8.87 -1.68 -39.68
CA ALA A 59 -9.06 -0.45 -40.44
C ALA A 59 -7.92 -0.20 -41.45
N PHE A 60 -6.66 -0.50 -41.08
CA PHE A 60 -5.52 -0.45 -41.99
C PHE A 60 -5.66 -1.43 -43.15
N LEU A 61 -6.03 -2.69 -42.89
CA LEU A 61 -6.17 -3.71 -43.93
C LEU A 61 -7.20 -3.30 -44.98
N VAL A 62 -8.33 -2.73 -44.53
CA VAL A 62 -9.37 -2.21 -45.43
C VAL A 62 -8.91 -0.95 -46.15
N HIS A 63 -8.22 -0.04 -45.46
CA HIS A 63 -7.79 1.23 -46.04
C HIS A 63 -6.70 1.06 -47.11
N CYS A 64 -5.83 0.07 -46.95
CA CYS A 64 -4.71 -0.21 -47.85
C CYS A 64 -5.01 -1.35 -48.83
N ASP A 65 -6.29 -1.69 -49.04
CA ASP A 65 -6.77 -2.70 -49.99
C ASP A 65 -6.20 -4.12 -49.79
N TYR A 66 -5.70 -4.44 -48.60
CA TYR A 66 -5.34 -5.83 -48.24
C TYR A 66 -6.59 -6.69 -48.05
N GLU A 67 -7.69 -6.10 -47.60
CA GLU A 67 -8.95 -6.78 -47.32
C GLU A 67 -10.17 -5.93 -47.72
N LYS A 68 -11.34 -6.58 -47.83
CA LYS A 68 -12.60 -5.91 -48.21
C LYS A 68 -13.22 -5.15 -47.03
N THR A 69 -14.02 -4.13 -47.33
CA THR A 69 -14.81 -3.40 -46.34
C THR A 69 -15.67 -4.35 -45.49
N GLY A 70 -15.63 -4.16 -44.16
CA GLY A 70 -16.32 -5.03 -43.21
C GLY A 70 -15.51 -6.28 -42.79
N TYR A 71 -14.22 -6.36 -43.17
CA TYR A 71 -13.32 -7.38 -42.65
C TYR A 71 -13.18 -7.28 -41.13
N GLU A 72 -13.25 -8.44 -40.48
CA GLU A 72 -13.00 -8.61 -39.05
C GLU A 72 -12.06 -9.80 -38.86
N LEU A 73 -11.07 -9.65 -37.98
CA LEU A 73 -10.15 -10.72 -37.61
C LEU A 73 -10.91 -11.80 -36.84
N LYS A 74 -10.72 -13.06 -37.27
CA LYS A 74 -11.37 -14.23 -36.67
C LYS A 74 -10.33 -15.16 -36.05
N ARG A 75 -10.82 -16.03 -35.18
CA ARG A 75 -9.99 -17.10 -34.61
C ARG A 75 -9.47 -18.00 -35.74
N GLY A 76 -8.17 -18.28 -35.72
CA GLY A 76 -7.48 -19.07 -36.73
C GLY A 76 -6.93 -18.28 -37.92
N CYS A 77 -7.11 -16.95 -37.99
CA CYS A 77 -6.46 -16.13 -39.03
C CYS A 77 -4.92 -16.30 -38.96
N PRO A 78 -4.23 -16.45 -40.11
CA PRO A 78 -2.77 -16.59 -40.13
C PRO A 78 -2.10 -15.30 -39.65
N ALA A 79 -0.97 -15.44 -38.96
CA ALA A 79 -0.18 -14.28 -38.54
C ALA A 79 0.38 -13.54 -39.78
N PRO A 80 0.31 -12.20 -39.82
CA PRO A 80 0.97 -11.42 -40.87
C PRO A 80 2.49 -11.55 -40.75
N ASP A 81 3.19 -11.43 -41.87
CA ASP A 81 4.65 -11.35 -41.89
C ASP A 81 5.16 -9.95 -41.49
N HIS A 82 6.47 -9.82 -41.27
CA HIS A 82 7.08 -8.54 -40.92
C HIS A 82 6.87 -7.43 -41.96
N VAL A 83 6.62 -7.75 -43.24
CA VAL A 83 6.41 -6.76 -44.29
C VAL A 83 5.08 -6.05 -44.06
N VAL A 84 4.01 -6.81 -43.90
CA VAL A 84 2.67 -6.27 -43.60
C VAL A 84 2.66 -5.56 -42.25
N ILE A 85 3.37 -6.10 -41.25
CA ILE A 85 3.47 -5.46 -39.94
C ILE A 85 4.19 -4.11 -40.04
N LYS A 86 5.33 -4.02 -40.74
CA LYS A 86 6.04 -2.74 -40.93
C LYS A 86 5.17 -1.73 -41.67
N ASP A 87 4.41 -2.15 -42.67
CA ASP A 87 3.48 -1.27 -43.39
C ASP A 87 2.36 -0.74 -42.49
N PHE A 88 1.76 -1.60 -41.65
CA PHE A 88 0.83 -1.17 -40.62
C PHE A 88 1.45 -0.15 -39.65
N ILE A 89 2.70 -0.38 -39.23
CA ILE A 89 3.39 0.56 -38.34
C ILE A 89 3.64 1.90 -39.04
N ARG A 90 3.99 1.92 -40.33
CA ARG A 90 4.09 3.16 -41.14
C ARG A 90 2.75 3.87 -41.24
N PHE A 91 1.67 3.15 -41.52
CA PHE A 91 0.30 3.68 -41.48
C PHE A 91 -0.01 4.34 -40.13
N TYR A 92 0.28 3.64 -39.03
CA TYR A 92 0.08 4.19 -37.68
C TYR A 92 0.90 5.47 -37.48
N VAL A 93 2.21 5.44 -37.73
CA VAL A 93 3.12 6.57 -37.57
C VAL A 93 2.63 7.79 -38.36
N ARG A 94 2.22 7.58 -39.61
CA ARG A 94 1.67 8.64 -40.47
C ARG A 94 0.32 9.16 -39.98
N SER A 95 -0.54 8.28 -39.45
CA SER A 95 -1.85 8.68 -38.89
C SER A 95 -1.74 9.58 -37.66
N VAL A 96 -0.62 9.49 -36.92
CA VAL A 96 -0.35 10.31 -35.72
C VAL A 96 0.71 11.39 -35.94
N ARG A 97 1.16 11.60 -37.19
CA ARG A 97 2.13 12.63 -37.54
C ARG A 97 1.58 14.02 -37.16
N GLY A 98 2.46 14.90 -36.66
CA GLY A 98 2.04 16.21 -36.14
C GLY A 98 1.68 16.20 -34.65
N SER A 99 1.48 15.03 -34.05
CA SER A 99 1.17 14.89 -32.62
C SER A 99 2.39 14.59 -31.73
N GLY A 100 3.58 14.45 -32.34
CA GLY A 100 4.84 14.20 -31.64
C GLY A 100 5.17 15.32 -30.65
N ARG A 101 5.16 15.00 -29.35
CA ARG A 101 5.38 15.99 -28.27
C ARG A 101 6.85 16.28 -27.97
N LEU A 102 7.73 15.34 -28.29
CA LEU A 102 9.16 15.40 -27.96
C LEU A 102 10.04 15.74 -29.18
N SER A 103 9.47 15.65 -30.38
CA SER A 103 10.13 15.88 -31.65
C SER A 103 9.81 17.29 -32.14
N ASP A 104 10.83 18.04 -32.55
CA ASP A 104 10.64 19.35 -33.18
C ASP A 104 9.96 19.21 -34.54
N THR A 105 10.24 18.12 -35.26
CA THR A 105 9.59 17.76 -36.54
C THR A 105 8.20 17.15 -36.34
N LYS A 106 7.74 17.01 -35.08
CA LYS A 106 6.47 16.41 -34.68
C LYS A 106 6.28 14.95 -35.10
N LEU A 107 7.40 14.23 -35.28
CA LEU A 107 7.39 12.81 -35.55
C LEU A 107 7.16 11.98 -34.27
N PRO A 108 6.57 10.78 -34.38
CA PRO A 108 6.50 9.83 -33.29
C PRO A 108 7.90 9.33 -32.88
N THR A 109 8.05 8.97 -31.60
CA THR A 109 9.31 8.40 -31.11
C THR A 109 9.33 6.89 -31.27
N VAL A 110 10.54 6.30 -31.40
CA VAL A 110 10.74 4.84 -31.40
C VAL A 110 9.93 4.15 -30.30
N ARG A 111 9.99 4.68 -29.07
CA ARG A 111 9.25 4.11 -27.93
C ARG A 111 7.73 4.08 -28.12
N THR A 112 7.17 5.11 -28.76
CA THR A 112 5.72 5.19 -29.03
C THR A 112 5.32 4.16 -30.08
N THR A 113 6.15 4.01 -31.10
CA THR A 113 5.98 3.04 -32.19
C THR A 113 6.10 1.60 -31.69
N LEU A 114 7.10 1.28 -30.88
CA LEU A 114 7.24 -0.03 -30.27
C LEU A 114 6.07 -0.36 -29.33
N ALA A 115 5.54 0.63 -28.60
CA ALA A 115 4.36 0.42 -27.77
C ALA A 115 3.10 0.12 -28.60
N CYS A 116 2.99 0.67 -29.83
CA CYS A 116 1.95 0.30 -30.78
C CYS A 116 2.11 -1.16 -31.22
N ALA A 117 3.31 -1.54 -31.67
CA ALA A 117 3.63 -2.89 -32.12
C ALA A 117 3.33 -3.94 -31.03
N GLU A 118 3.79 -3.73 -29.80
CA GLU A 118 3.54 -4.65 -28.67
C GLU A 118 2.05 -4.83 -28.37
N ARG A 119 1.27 -3.75 -28.40
CA ARG A 119 -0.19 -3.80 -28.16
C ARG A 119 -0.91 -4.52 -29.28
N PHE A 120 -0.47 -4.31 -30.52
CA PHE A 120 -0.96 -5.04 -31.66
C PHE A 120 -0.62 -6.53 -31.55
N PHE A 121 0.63 -6.90 -31.25
CA PHE A 121 1.04 -8.30 -31.11
C PHE A 121 0.22 -9.04 -30.05
N GLY A 122 0.10 -8.45 -28.85
CA GLY A 122 -0.72 -9.02 -27.78
C GLY A 122 -2.19 -9.14 -28.16
N GLY A 123 -2.75 -8.14 -28.84
CA GLY A 123 -4.14 -8.15 -29.26
C GLY A 123 -4.43 -9.10 -30.41
N PHE A 124 -3.52 -9.22 -31.38
CA PHE A 124 -3.65 -10.14 -32.51
C PHE A 124 -3.66 -11.58 -32.01
N GLU A 125 -2.74 -11.94 -31.10
CA GLU A 125 -2.68 -13.26 -30.50
C GLU A 125 -3.93 -13.57 -29.68
N GLU A 126 -4.45 -12.59 -28.94
CA GLU A 126 -5.68 -12.73 -28.15
C GLU A 126 -6.93 -12.90 -29.03
N ALA A 127 -7.01 -12.17 -30.16
CA ALA A 127 -8.16 -12.20 -31.07
C ALA A 127 -8.17 -13.44 -31.98
N THR A 128 -7.00 -13.85 -32.49
CA THR A 128 -6.89 -14.90 -33.51
C THR A 128 -6.47 -16.25 -32.93
N GLY A 129 -5.75 -16.26 -31.80
CA GLY A 129 -5.07 -17.45 -31.29
C GLY A 129 -3.79 -17.82 -32.05
N SER A 130 -3.39 -17.03 -33.06
CA SER A 130 -2.19 -17.26 -33.87
C SER A 130 -1.03 -16.41 -33.37
N THR A 131 0.14 -17.04 -33.17
CA THR A 131 1.35 -16.38 -32.67
C THR A 131 2.16 -15.74 -33.80
N ILE A 132 2.54 -14.48 -33.64
CA ILE A 132 3.48 -13.80 -34.56
C ILE A 132 4.88 -14.31 -34.25
N LYS A 133 5.59 -14.82 -35.26
CA LYS A 133 6.92 -15.42 -35.10
C LYS A 133 7.89 -14.41 -34.50
N LYS A 134 8.83 -14.91 -33.69
CA LYS A 134 9.82 -14.05 -33.03
C LYS A 134 10.66 -13.27 -34.04
N ASP A 135 11.12 -13.92 -35.10
CA ASP A 135 11.94 -13.27 -36.14
C ASP A 135 11.19 -12.10 -36.80
N ASP A 136 9.89 -12.24 -37.05
CA ASP A 136 9.07 -11.15 -37.60
C ASP A 136 8.90 -9.99 -36.60
N ARG A 137 8.85 -10.27 -35.29
CA ARG A 137 8.84 -9.22 -34.26
C ARG A 137 10.19 -8.52 -34.14
N ASP A 138 11.28 -9.29 -34.16
CA ASP A 138 12.65 -8.77 -34.07
C ASP A 138 12.96 -7.83 -35.24
N GLU A 139 12.45 -8.15 -36.43
CA GLU A 139 12.56 -7.32 -37.62
C GLU A 139 11.83 -5.97 -37.48
N VAL A 140 10.76 -5.90 -36.68
CA VAL A 140 10.03 -4.64 -36.35
C VAL A 140 10.76 -3.83 -35.28
N TYR A 141 11.51 -4.48 -34.39
CA TYR A 141 12.35 -3.80 -33.39
C TYR A 141 13.63 -3.20 -33.98
N SER A 142 13.99 -3.57 -35.22
CA SER A 142 15.16 -3.05 -35.93
C SER A 142 15.07 -1.55 -36.24
N ALA A 143 16.23 -0.90 -36.44
CA ALA A 143 16.35 0.55 -36.66
C ALA A 143 15.78 1.06 -38.01
N CYS A 144 15.24 0.17 -38.84
CA CYS A 144 14.80 0.44 -40.21
C CYS A 144 13.90 1.68 -40.35
N LEU A 145 12.91 1.86 -39.49
CA LEU A 145 12.01 3.03 -39.55
C LEU A 145 12.67 4.34 -39.10
N THR A 146 13.70 4.26 -38.26
CA THR A 146 14.49 5.42 -37.83
C THR A 146 15.44 5.85 -38.95
N GLU A 147 16.07 4.89 -39.62
CA GLU A 147 16.94 5.13 -40.78
C GLU A 147 16.17 5.70 -41.98
N GLU A 148 14.91 5.29 -42.16
CA GLU A 148 13.97 5.86 -43.15
C GLU A 148 13.49 7.28 -42.81
N GLY A 149 13.76 7.78 -41.60
CA GLY A 149 13.30 9.10 -41.15
C GLY A 149 11.79 9.19 -40.86
N GLU A 150 11.09 8.06 -40.73
CA GLU A 150 9.66 8.03 -40.39
C GLU A 150 9.43 8.27 -38.89
N ILE A 151 10.41 7.92 -38.05
CA ILE A 151 10.36 8.07 -36.58
C ILE A 151 11.69 8.60 -36.04
N GLU A 152 11.66 9.19 -34.84
CA GLU A 152 12.86 9.72 -34.18
C GLU A 152 13.20 8.96 -32.89
N ASP A 153 14.49 8.63 -32.67
CA ASP A 153 14.97 8.14 -31.37
C ASP A 153 15.31 9.30 -30.43
N VAL A 154 14.30 10.10 -30.11
CA VAL A 154 14.42 11.18 -29.13
C VAL A 154 13.83 10.73 -27.79
N LYS A 155 14.58 10.97 -26.72
CA LYS A 155 14.17 10.69 -25.34
C LYS A 155 13.98 12.00 -24.60
N LYS A 156 12.92 12.07 -23.79
CA LYS A 156 12.70 13.22 -22.91
C LYS A 156 13.89 13.33 -21.96
N GLU A 157 14.50 14.52 -21.92
CA GLU A 157 15.53 14.84 -20.93
C GLU A 157 14.98 14.69 -19.51
N LYS A 158 15.85 14.20 -18.62
CA LYS A 158 15.50 13.80 -17.27
C LYS A 158 16.13 14.80 -16.29
N PHE A 159 15.32 15.70 -15.75
CA PHE A 159 15.72 16.63 -14.69
C PHE A 159 15.36 16.09 -13.32
N ASP A 160 16.17 16.36 -12.32
CA ASP A 160 15.88 15.99 -10.94
C ASP A 160 15.15 17.11 -10.21
N PHE A 161 14.23 16.74 -9.31
CA PHE A 161 13.50 17.70 -8.47
C PHE A 161 14.18 17.80 -7.12
N THR A 162 14.91 18.89 -6.88
CA THR A 162 15.77 19.05 -5.70
C THR A 162 15.03 19.64 -4.50
N ARG A 163 15.73 19.69 -3.36
CA ARG A 163 15.23 20.36 -2.15
C ARG A 163 14.98 21.86 -2.38
N ASN A 164 15.79 22.52 -3.21
CA ASN A 164 15.62 23.94 -3.50
C ASN A 164 14.35 24.14 -4.33
N ASP A 165 14.11 23.30 -5.33
CA ASP A 165 12.88 23.36 -6.11
C ASP A 165 11.63 23.21 -5.25
N TYR A 166 11.66 22.27 -4.30
CA TYR A 166 10.59 22.15 -3.30
C TYR A 166 10.37 23.43 -2.50
N LYS A 167 11.43 24.05 -1.99
CA LYS A 167 11.33 25.31 -1.22
C LYS A 167 10.76 26.44 -2.07
N ASP A 168 11.16 26.54 -3.33
CA ASP A 168 10.69 27.59 -4.24
C ASP A 168 9.20 27.43 -4.56
N LEU A 169 8.73 26.20 -4.79
CA LEU A 169 7.30 25.92 -4.96
C LEU A 169 6.49 26.31 -3.72
N LEU A 170 6.99 25.97 -2.52
CA LEU A 170 6.32 26.30 -1.27
C LEU A 170 6.27 27.80 -1.05
N ALA A 171 7.41 28.48 -1.20
CA ALA A 171 7.49 29.93 -1.10
C ALA A 171 6.49 30.57 -2.06
N SER A 172 6.45 30.14 -3.31
CA SER A 172 5.49 30.66 -4.29
C SER A 172 4.03 30.39 -3.92
N MET A 173 3.69 29.20 -3.41
CA MET A 173 2.30 28.85 -3.09
C MET A 173 1.71 29.74 -1.98
N TRP A 174 2.56 30.22 -1.07
CA TRP A 174 2.17 31.04 0.07
C TRP A 174 2.40 32.54 -0.13
N THR A 175 3.34 32.95 -0.98
CA THR A 175 3.70 34.38 -1.17
C THR A 175 3.20 34.97 -2.48
N ARG A 176 2.86 34.15 -3.48
CA ARG A 176 2.43 34.62 -4.80
C ARG A 176 1.01 34.17 -5.10
N ASP A 177 0.30 35.02 -5.84
CA ASP A 177 -0.95 34.63 -6.44
C ASP A 177 -0.71 33.61 -7.56
N CYS A 178 -1.49 32.54 -7.53
CA CYS A 178 -1.48 31.56 -8.59
C CYS A 178 -2.37 32.09 -9.73
N PRO A 179 -2.01 31.87 -11.02
CA PRO A 179 -2.86 32.26 -12.15
C PRO A 179 -4.27 31.65 -12.11
N VAL A 180 -4.44 30.57 -11.35
CA VAL A 180 -5.73 29.95 -11.09
C VAL A 180 -6.06 30.02 -9.60
N PHE A 181 -7.34 30.19 -9.27
CA PHE A 181 -7.78 30.16 -7.89
C PHE A 181 -7.51 28.78 -7.27
N ILE A 182 -6.75 28.77 -6.17
CA ILE A 182 -6.51 27.58 -5.34
C ILE A 182 -7.03 27.86 -3.94
N HIS A 183 -8.11 27.18 -3.58
CA HIS A 183 -8.71 27.27 -2.25
C HIS A 183 -7.66 26.97 -1.15
N GLY A 184 -7.69 27.68 -0.02
CA GLY A 184 -6.67 27.55 1.04
C GLY A 184 -6.46 26.11 1.52
N LEU A 185 -7.56 25.37 1.77
CA LEU A 185 -7.49 23.94 2.12
C LEU A 185 -6.84 23.08 1.02
N LEU A 186 -7.04 23.41 -0.25
CA LEU A 186 -6.40 22.70 -1.35
C LEU A 186 -4.89 22.97 -1.37
N LYS A 187 -4.42 24.17 -1.00
CA LYS A 187 -2.98 24.44 -0.82
C LYS A 187 -2.39 23.52 0.25
N VAL A 188 -3.09 23.33 1.37
CA VAL A 188 -2.68 22.38 2.44
C VAL A 188 -2.62 20.94 1.92
N PHE A 189 -3.62 20.50 1.15
CA PHE A 189 -3.59 19.17 0.54
C PHE A 189 -2.45 18.99 -0.46
N MET A 190 -2.19 19.97 -1.32
CA MET A 190 -1.09 19.94 -2.28
C MET A 190 0.26 19.90 -1.57
N LEU A 191 0.43 20.69 -0.50
CA LEU A 191 1.61 20.70 0.34
C LEU A 191 1.87 19.34 0.97
N PHE A 192 0.87 18.81 1.69
CA PHE A 192 0.98 17.52 2.35
C PHE A 192 1.24 16.39 1.34
N ALA A 193 0.56 16.40 0.19
CA ALA A 193 0.80 15.44 -0.88
C ALA A 193 2.23 15.49 -1.41
N LEU A 194 2.78 16.68 -1.64
CA LEU A 194 4.17 16.85 -2.09
C LEU A 194 5.16 16.33 -1.06
N GLN A 195 4.97 16.63 0.23
CA GLN A 195 5.79 16.09 1.33
C GLN A 195 5.72 14.56 1.39
N VAL A 196 4.52 14.00 1.30
CA VAL A 196 4.33 12.54 1.28
C VAL A 196 5.06 11.93 0.08
N PHE A 197 4.96 12.49 -1.13
CA PHE A 197 5.71 11.98 -2.29
C PHE A 197 7.23 12.15 -2.15
N LEU A 198 7.66 13.25 -1.53
CA LEU A 198 9.07 13.56 -1.28
C LEU A 198 9.70 12.55 -0.31
N PHE A 199 9.01 12.17 0.76
CA PHE A 199 9.53 11.25 1.77
C PHE A 199 9.29 9.77 1.42
N THR A 200 8.20 9.43 0.75
CA THR A 200 7.90 8.02 0.42
C THR A 200 8.45 7.56 -0.93
N GLY A 201 8.72 8.51 -1.84
CA GLY A 201 8.99 8.22 -3.24
C GLY A 201 7.84 7.50 -3.94
N ALA A 202 6.63 7.49 -3.41
CA ALA A 202 5.53 6.69 -3.95
C ALA A 202 5.17 7.10 -5.39
N ARG A 203 4.57 6.18 -6.15
CA ARG A 203 3.95 6.54 -7.44
C ARG A 203 2.70 7.38 -7.16
N ILE A 204 2.38 8.33 -8.03
CA ILE A 204 1.16 9.16 -7.89
C ILE A 204 -0.10 8.33 -7.63
N GLY A 205 -0.30 7.25 -8.39
CA GLY A 205 -1.45 6.34 -8.27
C GLY A 205 -1.52 5.54 -6.97
N ALA A 206 -0.47 5.57 -6.13
CA ALA A 206 -0.47 4.94 -4.82
C ALA A 206 -1.25 5.76 -3.78
N PHE A 207 -1.42 7.06 -3.98
CA PHE A 207 -2.14 7.93 -3.04
C PHE A 207 -3.24 8.75 -3.71
N ILE A 208 -3.10 9.07 -4.99
CA ILE A 208 -4.03 9.90 -5.74
C ILE A 208 -4.61 9.07 -6.89
N PRO A 209 -5.90 8.74 -6.85
CA PRO A 209 -6.51 7.83 -7.81
C PRO A 209 -6.72 8.48 -9.18
N ASP A 210 -6.76 7.64 -10.23
CA ASP A 210 -7.35 8.06 -11.51
C ASP A 210 -8.87 8.24 -11.33
N ASP A 211 -9.50 9.10 -12.13
CA ASP A 211 -10.93 9.44 -11.99
C ASP A 211 -11.84 8.19 -12.04
N LYS A 212 -11.56 7.25 -12.96
CA LYS A 212 -12.27 5.97 -13.07
C LYS A 212 -12.19 5.07 -11.83
N HIS A 213 -11.21 5.30 -10.96
CA HIS A 213 -10.95 4.49 -9.77
C HIS A 213 -11.16 5.28 -8.47
N LYS A 214 -11.72 6.49 -8.53
CA LYS A 214 -11.77 7.43 -7.40
C LYS A 214 -12.53 6.90 -6.18
N ASP A 215 -13.61 6.15 -6.40
CA ASP A 215 -14.43 5.66 -5.29
C ASP A 215 -13.75 4.51 -4.54
N GLN A 216 -12.91 3.72 -5.24
CA GLN A 216 -12.27 2.52 -4.70
C GLN A 216 -10.82 2.76 -4.23
N ARG A 217 -10.17 3.81 -4.73
CA ARG A 217 -8.73 4.07 -4.53
C ARG A 217 -8.45 5.46 -3.95
N GLY A 218 -7.21 5.64 -3.51
CA GLY A 218 -6.70 6.90 -2.99
C GLY A 218 -6.53 6.89 -1.48
N LEU A 219 -5.55 7.65 -0.97
CA LEU A 219 -5.18 7.64 0.44
C LEU A 219 -6.39 7.91 1.35
N ARG A 220 -6.59 7.04 2.34
CA ARG A 220 -7.69 7.05 3.31
C ARG A 220 -7.09 7.09 4.71
N PHE A 221 -7.85 7.55 5.71
CA PHE A 221 -7.34 7.61 7.09
C PHE A 221 -6.93 6.23 7.64
N LYS A 222 -7.62 5.14 7.24
CA LYS A 222 -7.20 3.77 7.62
C LYS A 222 -5.79 3.36 7.13
N HIS A 223 -5.23 4.09 6.16
CA HIS A 223 -3.87 3.86 5.65
C HIS A 223 -2.81 4.67 6.38
N LEU A 224 -3.19 5.42 7.42
CA LEU A 224 -2.31 6.26 8.22
C LEU A 224 -2.39 5.85 9.68
N GLU A 225 -1.26 5.86 10.36
CA GLU A 225 -1.17 5.75 11.81
C GLU A 225 -0.46 6.99 12.33
N LEU A 226 -1.11 7.78 13.19
CA LEU A 226 -0.58 9.03 13.73
C LEU A 226 -0.21 8.84 15.21
N VAL A 227 0.98 9.28 15.62
CA VAL A 227 1.50 9.04 16.96
C VAL A 227 2.18 10.31 17.49
N LEU A 228 1.86 10.66 18.73
CA LEU A 228 2.61 11.63 19.52
C LEU A 228 3.72 10.88 20.26
N PHE A 229 4.94 11.39 20.18
CA PHE A 229 6.14 10.84 20.81
C PHE A 229 6.66 11.83 21.84
N ARG A 230 7.29 11.36 22.92
CA ARG A 230 8.02 12.23 23.84
C ARG A 230 9.15 12.90 23.08
N SER A 231 9.26 14.23 23.21
CA SER A 231 10.39 14.93 22.63
C SER A 231 11.68 14.61 23.40
N PRO A 232 12.82 14.43 22.73
CA PRO A 232 14.12 14.45 23.39
C PRO A 232 14.44 15.81 24.00
N ASN A 233 13.82 16.89 23.52
CA ASN A 233 13.92 18.21 24.11
C ASN A 233 12.96 18.32 25.30
N PRO A 234 13.44 18.52 26.55
CA PRO A 234 12.58 18.58 27.74
C PRO A 234 11.61 19.77 27.73
N ASN A 235 11.84 20.78 26.90
CA ASN A 235 10.96 21.95 26.79
C ASN A 235 9.80 21.73 25.82
N GLU A 236 9.85 20.70 24.98
CA GLU A 236 8.79 20.36 24.05
C GLU A 236 7.88 19.29 24.66
N PRO A 237 6.55 19.47 24.62
CA PRO A 237 5.63 18.51 25.23
C PRO A 237 5.64 17.17 24.49
N TRP A 238 5.86 17.19 23.16
CA TRP A 238 5.89 16.03 22.29
C TRP A 238 6.44 16.38 20.89
N LYS A 239 6.81 15.34 20.14
CA LYS A 239 7.00 15.36 18.69
C LYS A 239 5.91 14.51 18.03
N ILE A 240 5.60 14.77 16.77
CA ILE A 240 4.62 13.99 16.02
C ILE A 240 5.31 13.17 14.94
N GLY A 241 4.76 12.00 14.65
CA GLY A 241 5.16 11.19 13.53
C GLY A 241 4.01 10.34 13.04
N PHE A 242 4.05 9.95 11.79
CA PHE A 242 3.03 9.08 11.22
C PHE A 242 3.63 8.01 10.33
N ARG A 243 2.94 6.88 10.25
CA ARG A 243 3.21 5.84 9.27
C ARG A 243 2.18 5.92 8.16
N ILE A 244 2.66 5.81 6.93
CA ILE A 244 1.83 5.70 5.74
C ILE A 244 1.98 4.33 5.07
N ASN A 245 0.84 3.72 4.79
CA ASN A 245 0.73 2.39 4.24
C ASN A 245 0.37 2.45 2.74
N GLN A 246 1.26 1.96 1.87
CA GLN A 246 1.04 1.96 0.43
C GLN A 246 0.21 0.73 -0.01
N GLN A 247 -1.10 0.89 -0.11
CA GLN A 247 -2.00 -0.20 -0.48
C GLN A 247 -1.92 -0.56 -1.98
N TRP A 248 -1.83 0.44 -2.87
CA TRP A 248 -1.93 0.23 -4.32
C TRP A 248 -0.55 0.20 -4.99
N LEU A 249 0.16 -0.91 -4.80
CA LEU A 249 1.42 -1.19 -5.48
C LEU A 249 1.20 -1.98 -6.80
N LYS A 250 1.93 -1.62 -7.85
CA LYS A 250 1.83 -2.27 -9.16
C LYS A 250 2.21 -3.77 -9.01
N LYS A 251 1.37 -4.67 -9.55
CA LYS A 251 1.50 -6.14 -9.49
C LYS A 251 1.20 -6.81 -8.13
N HIS A 252 0.78 -6.06 -7.10
CA HIS A 252 0.42 -6.64 -5.80
C HIS A 252 -1.09 -6.90 -5.72
N ARG A 253 -1.48 -8.14 -5.39
CA ARG A 253 -2.87 -8.62 -5.43
C ARG A 253 -3.50 -8.91 -4.06
N SER A 254 -2.70 -8.95 -2.98
CA SER A 254 -3.21 -9.25 -1.63
C SER A 254 -3.11 -8.04 -0.70
N PRO A 255 -4.22 -7.38 -0.34
CA PRO A 255 -4.22 -6.23 0.57
C PRO A 255 -3.91 -6.62 2.03
N LYS A 256 -3.92 -7.91 2.39
CA LYS A 256 -3.84 -8.36 3.79
C LYS A 256 -2.41 -8.57 4.32
N TYR A 257 -1.42 -8.77 3.45
CA TYR A 257 -0.07 -9.22 3.87
C TYR A 257 1.09 -8.43 3.24
N THR A 258 0.82 -7.41 2.43
CA THR A 258 1.85 -6.80 1.56
C THR A 258 1.85 -5.27 1.58
N VAL A 259 1.36 -4.69 2.68
CA VAL A 259 1.36 -3.24 2.87
C VAL A 259 2.70 -2.85 3.48
N PHE A 260 3.57 -2.26 2.66
CA PHE A 260 4.83 -1.68 3.13
C PHE A 260 4.55 -0.28 3.70
N GLY A 261 4.77 -0.15 5.00
CA GLY A 261 4.67 1.10 5.72
C GLY A 261 5.94 1.95 5.59
N ILE A 262 5.79 3.26 5.62
CA ILE A 262 6.91 4.20 5.74
C ILE A 262 6.61 5.10 6.93
N GLY A 263 7.49 5.07 7.92
CA GLY A 263 7.46 6.00 9.05
C GLY A 263 8.02 7.36 8.62
N ILE A 264 7.32 8.43 8.98
CA ILE A 264 7.68 9.81 8.68
C ILE A 264 7.61 10.58 9.99
N ARG A 265 8.77 11.06 10.47
CA ARG A 265 8.84 12.02 11.58
C ARG A 265 8.50 13.42 11.08
N ASP A 266 8.05 14.27 11.99
CA ASP A 266 7.86 15.66 11.67
C ASP A 266 9.16 16.48 11.71
N ASN A 267 9.09 17.72 11.23
CA ASN A 267 10.20 18.66 11.24
C ASN A 267 9.78 20.02 11.81
N ASP A 268 10.65 20.64 12.59
CA ASP A 268 10.38 21.93 13.24
C ASP A 268 10.24 23.08 12.23
N ARG A 269 10.74 22.90 11.01
CA ARG A 269 10.57 23.85 9.91
C ARG A 269 9.16 23.70 9.31
N PRO A 270 8.30 24.74 9.34
CA PRO A 270 6.91 24.64 8.87
C PRO A 270 6.76 24.11 7.43
N GLN A 271 7.73 24.41 6.56
CA GLN A 271 7.77 23.92 5.18
C GLN A 271 7.93 22.39 5.05
N PHE A 272 8.40 21.71 6.09
CA PHE A 272 8.59 20.26 6.13
C PHE A 272 7.75 19.59 7.23
N ALA A 273 6.84 20.34 7.87
CA ALA A 273 6.03 19.90 8.99
C ALA A 273 4.84 18.99 8.57
N SER A 274 5.14 17.86 7.94
CA SER A 274 4.14 16.93 7.38
C SER A 274 3.22 16.28 8.42
N GLY A 275 3.71 16.06 9.64
CA GLY A 275 2.90 15.53 10.74
C GLY A 275 1.84 16.54 11.19
N ILE A 276 2.24 17.80 11.40
CA ILE A 276 1.33 18.91 11.66
C ILE A 276 0.33 19.10 10.51
N MET A 277 0.76 18.99 9.24
CA MET A 277 -0.17 19.10 8.10
C MET A 277 -1.24 18.00 8.13
N LEU A 278 -0.86 16.74 8.42
CA LEU A 278 -1.81 15.65 8.59
C LEU A 278 -2.78 15.91 9.75
N LEU A 279 -2.27 16.43 10.86
CA LEU A 279 -3.08 16.78 12.02
C LEU A 279 -4.13 17.86 11.68
N ILE A 280 -3.72 18.93 10.99
CA ILE A 280 -4.63 20.00 10.54
C ILE A 280 -5.72 19.44 9.61
N ILE A 281 -5.34 18.57 8.67
CA ILE A 281 -6.30 17.91 7.77
C ILE A 281 -7.29 17.06 8.56
N ALA A 282 -6.80 16.29 9.53
CA ALA A 282 -7.64 15.43 10.35
C ALA A 282 -8.62 16.21 11.22
N ILE A 283 -8.17 17.28 11.88
CA ILE A 283 -9.03 18.19 12.67
C ILE A 283 -10.07 18.83 11.77
N LYS A 284 -9.67 19.35 10.60
CA LYS A 284 -10.60 19.98 9.65
C LYS A 284 -11.68 19.02 9.15
N HIS A 285 -11.39 17.72 9.13
CA HIS A 285 -12.34 16.66 8.76
C HIS A 285 -13.04 16.02 9.96
N GLY A 286 -12.77 16.48 11.19
CA GLY A 286 -13.30 15.88 12.41
C GLY A 286 -12.91 14.40 12.57
N ALA A 287 -11.78 13.99 11.99
CA ALA A 287 -11.43 12.59 11.80
C ALA A 287 -10.78 11.94 13.03
N LEU A 288 -10.28 12.73 14.00
CA LEU A 288 -9.67 12.22 15.22
C LEU A 288 -10.72 11.94 16.28
N TRP A 289 -10.56 10.84 17.01
CA TRP A 289 -11.41 10.50 18.14
C TRP A 289 -10.93 11.24 19.40
N GLY A 290 -11.84 11.88 20.11
CA GLY A 290 -11.56 12.60 21.35
C GLY A 290 -10.76 13.90 21.19
N ILE A 291 -10.53 14.38 19.96
CA ILE A 291 -9.77 15.59 19.64
C ILE A 291 -10.53 16.31 18.52
N ASP A 292 -11.04 17.50 18.81
CA ASP A 292 -11.86 18.27 17.86
C ASP A 292 -11.20 19.60 17.46
N THR A 293 -10.20 20.06 18.24
CA THR A 293 -9.54 21.36 18.05
C THR A 293 -8.01 21.26 18.16
N LEU A 294 -7.31 22.35 17.83
CA LEU A 294 -5.88 22.47 18.08
C LEU A 294 -5.56 22.64 19.58
N ASP A 295 -6.48 23.24 20.35
CA ASP A 295 -6.31 23.42 21.79
C ASP A 295 -6.32 22.06 22.51
N ASP A 296 -7.17 21.13 22.09
CA ASP A 296 -7.16 19.74 22.57
C ASP A 296 -5.78 19.07 22.39
N ILE A 297 -5.06 19.40 21.31
CA ILE A 297 -3.72 18.88 21.04
C ILE A 297 -2.66 19.56 21.91
N ALA A 298 -2.82 20.86 22.16
CA ALA A 298 -1.90 21.63 23.01
C ALA A 298 -1.92 21.16 24.48
N GLU A 299 -3.03 20.56 24.94
CA GLU A 299 -3.16 19.96 26.27
C GLU A 299 -2.31 18.69 26.48
N TYR A 300 -1.83 18.06 25.40
CA TYR A 300 -1.03 16.85 25.53
C TYR A 300 0.36 17.17 26.10
N ASP A 301 0.76 16.42 27.13
CA ASP A 301 2.09 16.52 27.72
C ASP A 301 2.70 15.13 27.97
N LEU A 302 3.75 14.79 27.22
CA LEU A 302 4.46 13.51 27.36
C LEU A 302 5.79 13.65 28.13
N ARG A 303 6.08 14.82 28.74
CA ARG A 303 7.35 15.07 29.43
C ARG A 303 7.50 14.23 30.71
N HIS A 304 6.43 14.12 31.50
CA HIS A 304 6.49 13.56 32.86
C HIS A 304 5.76 12.21 33.03
N GLY A 305 5.30 11.59 31.95
CA GLY A 305 4.58 10.31 31.98
C GLY A 305 5.50 9.08 32.02
N SER A 306 4.93 7.89 32.31
CA SER A 306 5.65 6.61 32.20
C SER A 306 5.82 6.16 30.73
N ARG A 307 4.93 6.64 29.86
CA ARG A 307 4.96 6.40 28.42
C ARG A 307 5.69 7.49 27.64
N THR A 308 6.35 7.07 26.56
CA THR A 308 7.00 7.97 25.61
C THR A 308 6.23 8.09 24.30
N GLU A 309 5.04 7.50 24.19
CA GLU A 309 4.26 7.52 22.96
C GLU A 309 2.75 7.36 23.21
N ILE A 310 1.94 8.10 22.45
CA ILE A 310 0.48 8.04 22.44
C ILE A 310 0.02 7.93 20.97
N PRO A 311 -0.42 6.75 20.53
CA PRO A 311 -1.03 6.56 19.22
C PRO A 311 -2.41 7.22 19.21
N LEU A 312 -2.62 8.15 18.28
CA LEU A 312 -3.92 8.79 18.09
C LEU A 312 -4.85 7.88 17.30
N ARG A 313 -6.16 8.02 17.54
CA ARG A 313 -7.18 7.18 16.94
C ARG A 313 -8.04 7.95 15.96
N TRP A 314 -8.30 7.35 14.80
CA TRP A 314 -9.32 7.82 13.86
C TRP A 314 -10.73 7.42 14.34
N LYS A 315 -11.72 8.29 14.11
CA LYS A 315 -13.14 7.94 14.22
C LYS A 315 -13.49 6.84 13.20
N THR A 316 -14.40 5.94 13.55
CA THR A 316 -14.66 4.73 12.75
C THR A 316 -15.27 5.09 11.40
N GLU A 317 -16.17 6.07 11.40
CA GLU A 317 -16.81 6.69 10.25
C GLU A 317 -15.82 7.38 9.30
N SER A 318 -14.64 7.78 9.78
CA SER A 318 -13.63 8.50 9.00
C SER A 318 -12.62 7.57 8.32
N LEU A 319 -12.58 6.28 8.66
CA LEU A 319 -11.58 5.33 8.17
C LEU A 319 -11.54 5.22 6.64
N GLU A 320 -12.71 5.23 6.00
CA GLU A 320 -12.87 5.15 4.55
C GLU A 320 -12.87 6.51 3.84
N ALA A 321 -12.86 7.60 4.61
CA ALA A 321 -12.89 8.94 4.05
C ALA A 321 -11.53 9.28 3.39
N PRO A 322 -11.54 9.92 2.21
CA PRO A 322 -10.31 10.35 1.56
C PRO A 322 -9.59 11.44 2.35
N VAL A 323 -8.27 11.29 2.46
CA VAL A 323 -7.39 12.30 3.09
C VAL A 323 -7.22 13.49 2.17
N PHE A 324 -6.92 13.23 0.89
CA PHE A 324 -6.88 14.25 -0.15
C PHE A 324 -8.27 14.37 -0.77
N ARG A 325 -9.07 15.32 -0.28
CA ARG A 325 -10.40 15.61 -0.84
C ARG A 325 -10.31 16.52 -2.05
N ASN A 326 -11.23 16.33 -2.97
CA ASN A 326 -11.44 17.31 -4.02
C ASN A 326 -11.98 18.61 -3.40
N VAL A 327 -11.56 19.76 -3.91
CA VAL A 327 -11.99 21.07 -3.39
C VAL A 327 -12.52 21.92 -4.53
N THR A 328 -13.67 22.54 -4.28
CA THR A 328 -14.38 23.43 -5.19
C THR A 328 -14.44 24.84 -4.58
N ALA A 329 -14.97 25.81 -5.32
CA ALA A 329 -15.20 27.16 -4.76
C ALA A 329 -16.15 27.12 -3.55
N GLN A 330 -17.06 26.13 -3.50
CA GLN A 330 -18.00 25.88 -2.42
C GLN A 330 -17.37 25.13 -1.22
N GLY A 331 -16.09 24.75 -1.31
CA GLY A 331 -15.38 24.03 -0.26
C GLY A 331 -15.02 22.57 -0.63
N PRO A 332 -14.53 21.79 0.35
CA PRO A 332 -14.15 20.39 0.15
C PRO A 332 -15.35 19.50 -0.13
N GLN A 333 -15.15 18.47 -0.94
CA GLN A 333 -16.12 17.45 -1.32
C GLN A 333 -15.73 16.10 -0.68
N GLU A 334 -16.68 15.19 -0.47
CA GLU A 334 -16.40 13.85 0.09
C GLU A 334 -15.71 12.89 -0.89
N VAL A 335 -15.44 13.33 -2.11
CA VAL A 335 -14.74 12.55 -3.13
C VAL A 335 -13.23 12.84 -3.12
N PRO A 336 -12.38 11.85 -3.44
CA PRO A 336 -10.94 12.08 -3.46
C PRO A 336 -10.51 13.03 -4.59
N LEU A 337 -9.41 13.72 -4.35
CA LEU A 337 -8.68 14.47 -5.36
C LEU A 337 -8.18 13.49 -6.43
N THR A 338 -8.53 13.73 -7.69
CA THR A 338 -8.11 12.85 -8.79
C THR A 338 -6.75 13.26 -9.34
N LYS A 339 -6.04 12.31 -9.96
CA LYS A 339 -4.74 12.52 -10.58
C LYS A 339 -4.75 13.68 -11.58
N GLN A 340 -5.79 13.78 -12.41
CA GLN A 340 -5.93 14.86 -13.37
C GLN A 340 -5.97 16.23 -12.69
N ARG A 341 -6.80 16.38 -11.64
CA ARG A 341 -6.90 17.64 -10.89
C ARG A 341 -5.62 17.95 -10.13
N PHE A 342 -5.01 16.97 -9.48
CA PHE A 342 -3.72 17.15 -8.81
C PHE A 342 -2.63 17.63 -9.76
N CYS A 343 -2.46 16.96 -10.91
CA CYS A 343 -1.47 17.38 -11.92
C CYS A 343 -1.80 18.75 -12.52
N TYR A 344 -3.08 19.09 -12.68
CA TYR A 344 -3.51 20.42 -13.11
C TYR A 344 -3.05 21.51 -12.13
N PHE A 345 -3.34 21.36 -10.83
CA PHE A 345 -2.91 22.35 -9.83
C PHE A 345 -1.40 22.38 -9.67
N LEU A 346 -0.73 21.22 -9.69
CA LEU A 346 0.72 21.16 -9.60
C LEU A 346 1.37 21.97 -10.73
N ARG A 347 0.89 21.83 -11.97
CA ARG A 347 1.37 22.64 -13.11
C ARG A 347 1.32 24.13 -12.82
N TRP A 348 0.19 24.61 -12.32
CA TRP A 348 -0.01 26.03 -12.04
C TRP A 348 0.84 26.54 -10.86
N ILE A 349 1.13 25.69 -9.88
CA ILE A 349 2.07 25.99 -8.79
C ILE A 349 3.49 26.16 -9.35
N PHE A 350 3.94 25.31 -10.28
CA PHE A 350 5.23 25.48 -10.97
C PHE A 350 5.30 26.78 -11.77
N ILE A 351 4.25 27.11 -12.53
CA ILE A 351 4.19 28.35 -13.30
C ILE A 351 4.25 29.57 -12.38
N ALA A 352 3.51 29.57 -11.27
CA ALA A 352 3.54 30.66 -10.28
C ALA A 352 4.93 30.85 -9.64
N ALA A 353 5.65 29.74 -9.46
CA ALA A 353 7.02 29.76 -8.95
C ALA A 353 8.05 30.27 -9.98
N GLY A 354 7.65 30.44 -11.25
CA GLY A 354 8.50 30.97 -12.31
C GLY A 354 9.19 29.89 -13.15
N TYR A 355 8.81 28.62 -13.00
CA TYR A 355 9.36 27.55 -13.83
C TYR A 355 8.71 27.53 -15.22
N SER A 356 9.53 27.47 -16.25
CA SER A 356 9.10 27.29 -17.65
C SER A 356 8.72 25.84 -17.97
N ASN A 357 9.16 24.88 -17.14
CA ASN A 357 8.86 23.46 -17.27
C ASN A 357 8.41 22.89 -15.92
N GLN A 358 7.56 21.86 -15.96
CA GLN A 358 7.00 21.25 -14.76
C GLN A 358 7.71 19.94 -14.40
N ALA A 359 8.02 19.75 -13.12
CA ALA A 359 8.41 18.43 -12.63
C ALA A 359 7.18 17.54 -12.43
N THR A 360 7.40 16.24 -12.52
CA THR A 360 6.42 15.20 -12.25
C THR A 360 6.75 14.50 -10.93
N ILE A 361 5.78 13.77 -10.37
CA ILE A 361 6.02 12.91 -9.20
C ILE A 361 7.11 11.84 -9.48
N HIS A 362 7.34 11.47 -10.74
CA HIS A 362 8.44 10.59 -11.11
C HIS A 362 9.81 11.25 -10.96
N ASP A 363 9.91 12.56 -11.11
CA ASP A 363 11.15 13.32 -10.94
C ASP A 363 11.50 13.45 -9.44
N VAL A 364 10.49 13.70 -8.60
CA VAL A 364 10.60 13.65 -7.13
C VAL A 364 11.08 12.27 -6.66
N ARG A 365 10.41 11.20 -7.13
CA ARG A 365 10.77 9.82 -6.79
C ARG A 365 12.21 9.47 -7.20
N ARG A 366 12.64 9.94 -8.37
CA ARG A 366 13.98 9.69 -8.90
C ARG A 366 15.04 10.36 -8.04
N GLN A 367 14.85 11.63 -7.69
CA GLN A 367 15.79 12.34 -6.81
C GLN A 367 15.93 11.64 -5.44
N LEU A 368 14.82 11.20 -4.85
CA LEU A 368 14.86 10.43 -3.60
C LEU A 368 15.66 9.13 -3.78
N GLY A 369 15.41 8.40 -4.87
CA GLY A 369 16.13 7.18 -5.19
C GLY A 369 17.64 7.40 -5.26
N THR A 370 18.08 8.44 -5.97
CA THR A 370 19.50 8.84 -6.06
C THR A 370 20.09 9.16 -4.69
N LYS A 371 19.37 9.91 -3.84
CA LYS A 371 19.83 10.25 -2.49
C LYS A 371 19.97 9.02 -1.58
N ILE A 372 18.98 8.12 -1.59
CA ILE A 372 19.02 6.89 -0.81
C ILE A 372 20.16 6.00 -1.28
N GLU A 373 20.30 5.81 -2.60
CA GLU A 373 21.37 5.00 -3.19
C GLU A 373 22.77 5.55 -2.84
N ALA A 374 22.95 6.88 -2.84
CA ALA A 374 24.21 7.49 -2.47
C ALA A 374 24.60 7.27 -1.00
N ARG A 375 23.62 7.29 -0.07
CA ARG A 375 23.89 7.18 1.37
C ARG A 375 23.97 5.76 1.89
N HIS A 376 23.08 4.91 1.38
CA HIS A 376 22.93 3.55 1.88
C HIS A 376 23.63 2.56 0.93
N GLY A 377 23.89 2.92 -0.33
CA GLY A 377 24.39 2.01 -1.35
C GLY A 377 23.26 1.20 -1.98
N SER A 378 23.57 0.46 -3.05
CA SER A 378 22.61 -0.48 -3.68
C SER A 378 22.29 -1.70 -2.80
N ALA A 379 23.09 -1.93 -1.76
CA ALA A 379 23.08 -3.12 -0.90
C ALA A 379 22.03 -3.11 0.24
N PRO A 380 21.74 -2.03 0.99
CA PRO A 380 20.63 -2.04 1.98
C PRO A 380 19.25 -2.11 1.30
N VAL A 381 19.22 -1.90 -0.01
CA VAL A 381 18.06 -2.18 -0.87
C VAL A 381 17.95 -3.69 -1.20
N SER A 382 18.97 -4.52 -0.93
CA SER A 382 18.99 -5.97 -1.31
C SER A 382 19.93 -6.98 -0.59
N GLN A 383 20.78 -6.68 0.43
CA GLN A 383 22.01 -7.48 0.67
C GLN A 383 22.56 -7.70 2.12
N ILE A 384 21.97 -7.24 3.23
CA ILE A 384 22.69 -7.32 4.55
C ILE A 384 22.62 -8.67 5.32
N TYR A 385 21.96 -9.73 4.83
CA TYR A 385 22.15 -11.07 5.39
C TYR A 385 22.29 -12.11 4.28
N SER A 386 23.39 -12.86 4.30
CA SER A 386 23.86 -13.80 3.27
C SER A 386 22.83 -14.84 2.84
N HIS A 387 21.93 -14.44 1.94
CA HIS A 387 20.98 -15.32 1.25
C HIS A 387 21.12 -15.16 -0.27
N ARG A 388 21.03 -16.29 -0.98
CA ARG A 388 21.41 -16.49 -2.40
C ARG A 388 20.63 -15.69 -3.45
N SER A 389 19.64 -14.86 -3.10
CA SER A 389 18.93 -14.05 -4.09
C SER A 389 18.40 -12.72 -3.53
N ALA A 390 18.47 -11.67 -4.36
CA ALA A 390 17.98 -10.32 -4.05
C ALA A 390 16.47 -10.24 -3.76
N SER A 391 15.70 -11.29 -4.07
CA SER A 391 14.24 -11.36 -3.85
C SER A 391 13.82 -11.96 -2.51
N THR A 392 14.66 -12.75 -1.84
CA THR A 392 14.25 -13.54 -0.66
C THR A 392 14.27 -12.73 0.64
N TYR A 393 15.12 -11.70 0.74
CA TYR A 393 15.28 -10.93 1.97
C TYR A 393 14.11 -9.95 2.27
N PRO A 394 13.57 -9.19 1.29
CA PRO A 394 12.44 -8.29 1.53
C PRO A 394 11.18 -9.00 2.02
N GLU A 395 11.00 -10.27 1.66
CA GLU A 395 9.81 -11.07 2.02
C GLU A 395 9.90 -11.69 3.43
N HIS A 396 11.11 -11.92 3.95
CA HIS A 396 11.30 -12.69 5.20
C HIS A 396 11.90 -11.90 6.37
N TYR A 397 12.60 -10.78 6.12
CA TYR A 397 13.38 -10.09 7.16
C TYR A 397 13.10 -8.59 7.29
N LEU A 398 12.39 -7.98 6.33
CA LEU A 398 11.90 -6.62 6.51
C LEU A 398 10.68 -6.65 7.43
N ALA A 399 10.71 -5.85 8.49
CA ALA A 399 9.49 -5.46 9.17
C ALA A 399 8.51 -4.87 8.14
N HIS A 400 7.21 -4.93 8.43
CA HIS A 400 6.18 -4.33 7.55
C HIS A 400 6.27 -2.78 7.43
N CYS A 401 7.35 -2.17 7.91
CA CYS A 401 7.70 -0.75 7.81
C CYS A 401 9.17 -0.57 7.39
N SER A 402 9.47 0.43 6.55
CA SER A 402 10.84 0.81 6.14
C SER A 402 11.72 1.17 7.34
N SER A 403 13.01 0.77 7.30
CA SER A 403 14.03 1.13 8.29
C SER A 403 14.80 2.42 7.96
N ILE A 404 14.46 3.09 6.85
CA ILE A 404 15.21 4.25 6.34
C ILE A 404 14.54 5.55 6.82
N ASP A 405 15.31 6.45 7.45
CA ASP A 405 14.88 7.82 7.76
C ASP A 405 14.92 8.69 6.48
N THR A 406 13.85 8.56 5.69
CA THR A 406 13.71 9.31 4.43
C THR A 406 13.64 10.82 4.64
N VAL A 407 13.24 11.30 5.82
CA VAL A 407 13.19 12.73 6.14
C VAL A 407 14.61 13.26 6.31
N GLY A 408 15.44 12.58 7.12
CA GLY A 408 16.87 12.88 7.25
C GLY A 408 17.62 12.83 5.90
N ASP A 409 17.26 11.86 5.05
CA ASP A 409 17.81 11.72 3.70
C ASP A 409 17.48 12.88 2.77
N VAL A 410 16.21 13.28 2.71
CA VAL A 410 15.79 14.41 1.88
C VAL A 410 16.38 15.73 2.37
N LEU A 411 16.43 15.93 3.69
CA LEU A 411 16.79 17.21 4.30
C LEU A 411 18.27 17.39 4.58
N ASP A 412 19.09 16.37 4.36
CA ASP A 412 20.51 16.41 4.70
C ASP A 412 20.73 16.66 6.21
N GLU A 413 19.91 15.98 7.01
CA GLU A 413 19.92 16.00 8.47
C GLU A 413 20.46 14.66 9.03
N PRO A 414 20.94 14.64 10.28
CA PRO A 414 21.26 13.39 10.98
C PRO A 414 20.07 12.42 11.02
N ASN A 415 20.37 11.12 11.01
CA ASN A 415 19.35 10.08 11.09
C ASN A 415 18.70 10.09 12.48
N GLU A 416 17.36 10.13 12.51
CA GLU A 416 16.56 9.93 13.71
C GLU A 416 15.68 8.70 13.55
N THR A 417 15.80 7.70 14.42
CA THR A 417 15.13 6.40 14.24
C THR A 417 14.00 6.11 15.22
N TYR A 418 13.76 6.94 16.24
CA TYR A 418 12.76 6.67 17.29
C TYR A 418 11.37 6.31 16.74
N HIS A 419 10.95 7.01 15.69
CA HIS A 419 9.67 6.83 15.03
C HIS A 419 9.64 5.49 14.28
N ILE A 420 10.68 5.18 13.52
CA ILE A 420 10.86 3.89 12.81
C ILE A 420 10.89 2.72 13.80
N GLU A 421 11.66 2.85 14.88
CA GLU A 421 11.76 1.85 15.96
C GLU A 421 10.41 1.56 16.59
N TYR A 422 9.54 2.57 16.73
CA TYR A 422 8.18 2.35 17.21
C TYR A 422 7.35 1.45 16.27
N TRP A 423 7.31 1.74 14.97
CA TRP A 423 6.50 0.96 14.02
C TRP A 423 7.11 -0.40 13.64
N GLN A 424 8.43 -0.55 13.75
CA GLN A 424 9.10 -1.85 13.57
C GLN A 424 9.11 -2.68 14.87
N GLY A 425 9.04 -2.02 16.03
CA GLY A 425 9.20 -2.65 17.33
C GLY A 425 7.89 -3.19 17.93
N TYR A 426 8.03 -4.13 18.86
CA TYR A 426 6.91 -4.71 19.62
C TYR A 426 6.29 -3.75 20.63
N ARG A 427 6.95 -2.62 20.92
CA ARG A 427 6.48 -1.61 21.87
C ARG A 427 5.07 -1.12 21.55
N GLN A 428 4.72 -1.04 20.27
CA GLN A 428 3.39 -0.67 19.79
C GLN A 428 2.27 -1.64 20.23
N PHE A 429 2.59 -2.85 20.68
CA PHE A 429 1.62 -3.86 21.14
C PHE A 429 1.63 -4.06 22.66
N ARG A 430 2.55 -3.41 23.37
CA ARG A 430 2.66 -3.56 24.82
C ARG A 430 1.70 -2.61 25.51
N GLU A 431 0.91 -3.12 26.46
CA GLU A 431 0.17 -2.34 27.47
C GLU A 431 0.41 -2.95 28.85
N VAL A 432 0.75 -2.11 29.83
CA VAL A 432 0.99 -2.58 31.20
C VAL A 432 -0.35 -2.95 31.85
N GLY A 433 -0.40 -4.12 32.48
CA GLY A 433 -1.64 -4.68 33.03
C GLY A 433 -2.53 -5.41 32.00
N PHE A 434 -1.99 -5.80 30.84
CA PHE A 434 -2.72 -6.54 29.82
C PHE A 434 -3.36 -7.82 30.41
N PRO A 435 -4.69 -8.03 30.26
CA PRO A 435 -5.38 -9.13 30.91
C PRO A 435 -4.84 -10.50 30.47
N THR A 436 -4.47 -11.34 31.43
CA THR A 436 -4.05 -12.74 31.20
C THR A 436 -5.17 -13.74 31.48
N THR A 437 -6.27 -13.29 32.09
CA THR A 437 -7.43 -14.10 32.47
C THR A 437 -8.73 -13.38 32.15
N LEU A 438 -9.83 -14.13 32.07
CA LEU A 438 -11.16 -13.57 31.86
C LEU A 438 -11.80 -13.18 33.19
N PRO A 439 -12.63 -12.12 33.22
CA PRO A 439 -13.51 -11.85 34.35
C PRO A 439 -14.42 -13.05 34.64
N ALA A 440 -14.72 -13.29 35.92
CA ALA A 440 -15.51 -14.45 36.37
C ALA A 440 -16.87 -14.57 35.66
N GLU A 441 -17.50 -13.43 35.36
CA GLU A 441 -18.77 -13.36 34.61
C GLU A 441 -18.63 -13.93 33.18
N LYS A 442 -17.57 -13.55 32.46
CA LYS A 442 -17.27 -14.08 31.12
C LYS A 442 -16.86 -15.55 31.16
N GLU A 443 -16.22 -16.01 32.23
CA GLU A 443 -15.93 -17.44 32.40
C GLU A 443 -17.21 -18.26 32.62
N LYS A 444 -18.16 -17.72 33.39
CA LYS A 444 -19.46 -18.37 33.62
C LYS A 444 -20.27 -18.48 32.33
N SER A 445 -20.33 -17.42 31.51
CA SER A 445 -21.06 -17.44 30.24
C SER A 445 -20.50 -18.46 29.24
N ILE A 446 -19.19 -18.72 29.25
CA ILE A 446 -18.59 -19.80 28.45
C ILE A 446 -19.15 -21.15 28.89
N LEU A 447 -19.25 -21.43 30.20
CA LEU A 447 -19.75 -22.71 30.71
C LEU A 447 -21.24 -22.94 30.40
N GLU A 448 -22.00 -21.85 30.22
CA GLU A 448 -23.41 -21.87 29.82
C GLU A 448 -23.60 -22.00 28.30
N ASN A 449 -22.52 -22.03 27.51
CA ASN A 449 -22.60 -22.21 26.07
C ASN A 449 -23.33 -23.52 25.71
N ALA A 450 -24.37 -23.41 24.87
CA ALA A 450 -25.26 -24.52 24.51
C ALA A 450 -24.51 -25.76 24.00
N GLU A 451 -23.40 -25.58 23.30
CA GLU A 451 -22.61 -26.69 22.77
C GLU A 451 -21.81 -27.40 23.86
N LEU A 452 -21.29 -26.67 24.85
CA LEU A 452 -20.61 -27.26 26.01
C LEU A 452 -21.61 -27.95 26.95
N VAL A 453 -22.80 -27.37 27.14
CA VAL A 453 -23.90 -27.99 27.89
C VAL A 453 -24.35 -29.29 27.22
N GLY A 454 -24.50 -29.28 25.88
CA GLY A 454 -24.83 -30.48 25.10
C GLY A 454 -23.75 -31.57 25.20
N LEU A 455 -22.47 -31.21 25.10
CA LEU A 455 -21.36 -32.15 25.29
C LEU A 455 -21.30 -32.70 26.72
N LYS A 456 -21.57 -31.87 27.73
CA LYS A 456 -21.61 -32.28 29.14
C LYS A 456 -22.75 -33.28 29.40
N SER A 457 -23.93 -33.03 28.84
CA SER A 457 -25.08 -33.93 28.92
C SER A 457 -24.77 -35.28 28.25
N ARG A 458 -24.15 -35.24 27.05
CA ARG A 458 -23.73 -36.45 26.34
C ARG A 458 -22.67 -37.26 27.10
N ILE A 459 -21.76 -36.60 27.82
CA ILE A 459 -20.81 -37.28 28.71
C ILE A 459 -21.55 -38.01 29.83
N GLN A 460 -22.55 -37.37 30.45
CA GLN A 460 -23.36 -37.98 31.51
C GLN A 460 -24.14 -39.20 30.99
N ASP A 461 -24.77 -39.09 29.81
CA ASP A 461 -25.51 -40.19 29.19
C ASP A 461 -24.61 -41.40 28.86
N LEU A 462 -23.41 -41.16 28.33
CA LEU A 462 -22.45 -42.22 27.99
C LEU A 462 -21.89 -42.92 29.24
N LEU A 463 -21.64 -42.16 30.31
CA LEU A 463 -21.25 -42.72 31.60
C LEU A 463 -22.38 -43.57 32.21
N GLY A 464 -23.63 -43.11 32.12
CA GLY A 464 -24.81 -43.88 32.55
C GLY A 464 -25.03 -45.17 31.77
N LYS A 465 -24.57 -45.24 30.52
CA LYS A 465 -24.63 -46.43 29.64
C LYS A 465 -23.41 -47.36 29.76
N GLY A 466 -22.43 -47.02 30.59
CA GLY A 466 -21.20 -47.81 30.78
C GLY A 466 -20.19 -47.74 29.63
N ASP A 467 -20.39 -46.85 28.64
CA ASP A 467 -19.47 -46.68 27.51
C ASP A 467 -18.36 -45.68 27.86
N LEU A 468 -17.39 -46.17 28.64
CA LEU A 468 -16.27 -45.40 29.14
C LEU A 468 -15.35 -44.86 28.00
N ALA A 469 -15.21 -45.62 26.92
CA ALA A 469 -14.35 -45.25 25.79
C ALA A 469 -14.94 -44.09 24.98
N ALA A 470 -16.24 -44.14 24.69
CA ALA A 470 -16.94 -43.03 24.04
C ALA A 470 -17.02 -41.81 24.96
N ALA A 471 -17.29 -41.99 26.26
CA ALA A 471 -17.31 -40.90 27.22
C ALA A 471 -15.96 -40.14 27.28
N GLU A 472 -14.84 -40.87 27.24
CA GLU A 472 -13.50 -40.24 27.24
C GLU A 472 -13.18 -39.52 25.92
N SER A 473 -13.70 -40.00 24.78
CA SER A 473 -13.63 -39.27 23.51
C SER A 473 -14.38 -37.94 23.59
N VAL A 474 -15.62 -37.95 24.08
CA VAL A 474 -16.45 -36.74 24.21
C VAL A 474 -15.89 -35.77 25.27
N LYS A 475 -15.30 -36.27 26.37
CA LYS A 475 -14.57 -35.42 27.33
C LYS A 475 -13.40 -34.68 26.70
N ARG A 476 -12.65 -35.32 25.81
CA ARG A 476 -11.55 -34.67 25.06
C ARG A 476 -12.09 -33.60 24.12
N GLU A 477 -13.22 -33.85 23.46
CA GLU A 477 -13.91 -32.85 22.64
C GLU A 477 -14.39 -31.64 23.46
N TYR A 478 -15.06 -31.90 24.60
CA TYR A 478 -15.48 -30.88 25.55
C TYR A 478 -14.31 -29.98 25.98
N ARG A 479 -13.19 -30.56 26.42
CA ARG A 479 -12.01 -29.79 26.84
C ARG A 479 -11.43 -28.95 25.71
N ARG A 480 -11.29 -29.51 24.50
CA ARG A 480 -10.78 -28.76 23.34
C ARG A 480 -11.68 -27.58 22.99
N LYS A 481 -13.00 -27.79 23.03
CA LYS A 481 -13.99 -26.77 22.71
C LYS A 481 -14.03 -25.67 23.78
N GLN A 482 -13.96 -26.06 25.05
CA GLN A 482 -13.88 -25.13 26.18
C GLN A 482 -12.62 -24.26 26.11
N VAL A 483 -11.45 -24.85 25.82
CA VAL A 483 -10.20 -24.10 25.64
C VAL A 483 -10.31 -23.13 24.46
N ARG A 484 -10.87 -23.56 23.32
CA ARG A 484 -11.06 -22.68 22.16
C ARG A 484 -11.96 -21.49 22.50
N LEU A 485 -13.15 -21.74 23.05
CA LEU A 485 -14.07 -20.68 23.45
C LEU A 485 -13.45 -19.70 24.45
N ARG A 486 -12.67 -20.22 25.41
CA ARG A 486 -11.94 -19.39 26.37
C ARG A 486 -10.87 -18.53 25.71
N VAL A 487 -10.08 -19.08 24.79
CA VAL A 487 -9.05 -18.34 24.05
C VAL A 487 -9.68 -17.26 23.16
N ASP A 488 -10.78 -17.59 22.47
CA ASP A 488 -11.49 -16.65 21.60
C ASP A 488 -12.12 -15.49 22.40
N GLU A 489 -12.77 -15.80 23.52
CA GLU A 489 -13.33 -14.80 24.44
C GLU A 489 -12.24 -13.94 25.09
N LEU A 490 -11.14 -14.56 25.54
CA LEU A 490 -9.99 -13.85 26.10
C LEU A 490 -9.38 -12.89 25.06
N SER A 491 -9.23 -13.33 23.81
CA SER A 491 -8.70 -12.50 22.72
C SER A 491 -9.62 -11.30 22.46
N ARG A 492 -10.95 -11.49 22.48
CA ARG A 492 -11.91 -10.39 22.32
C ARG A 492 -11.83 -9.41 23.48
N HIS A 493 -11.85 -9.92 24.71
CA HIS A 493 -11.75 -9.10 25.92
C HIS A 493 -10.44 -8.31 25.98
N GLN A 494 -9.31 -8.95 25.64
CA GLN A 494 -8.02 -8.30 25.51
C GLN A 494 -8.05 -7.17 24.48
N GLY A 495 -8.70 -7.39 23.32
CA GLY A 495 -8.85 -6.36 22.29
C GLY A 495 -9.70 -5.17 22.74
N GLU A 496 -10.82 -5.41 23.43
CA GLU A 496 -11.68 -4.40 24.05
C GLU A 496 -10.90 -3.59 25.09
N TRP A 497 -10.28 -4.28 26.05
CA TRP A 497 -9.52 -3.67 27.13
C TRP A 497 -8.35 -2.82 26.61
N PHE A 498 -7.62 -3.33 25.63
CA PHE A 498 -6.48 -2.63 25.02
C PHE A 498 -6.94 -1.34 24.34
N ARG A 499 -8.09 -1.39 23.64
CA ARG A 499 -8.71 -0.24 22.98
C ARG A 499 -9.15 0.79 24.01
N GLU A 500 -9.93 0.39 25.01
CA GLU A 500 -10.42 1.27 26.06
C GLU A 500 -9.28 1.98 26.78
N ARG A 501 -8.20 1.26 27.12
CA ARG A 501 -7.04 1.86 27.81
C ARG A 501 -6.30 2.89 26.96
N ARG A 502 -6.26 2.72 25.64
CA ARG A 502 -5.72 3.73 24.71
C ARG A 502 -6.64 4.93 24.57
N ASP A 503 -7.93 4.67 24.42
CA ASP A 503 -8.96 5.70 24.34
C ASP A 503 -8.96 6.59 25.60
N GLN A 504 -8.86 5.99 26.79
CA GLN A 504 -8.75 6.75 28.04
C GLN A 504 -7.52 7.68 28.07
N ARG A 505 -6.38 7.28 27.50
CA ARG A 505 -5.19 8.15 27.45
C ARG A 505 -5.32 9.31 26.48
N ILE A 506 -6.04 9.10 25.37
CA ILE A 506 -6.40 10.20 24.46
C ILE A 506 -7.29 11.19 25.19
N LEU A 507 -8.31 10.71 25.93
CA LEU A 507 -9.19 11.58 26.72
C LEU A 507 -8.44 12.30 27.85
N ASN A 508 -7.48 11.65 28.48
CA ASN A 508 -6.69 12.24 29.56
C ASN A 508 -5.50 13.08 29.05
N ARG A 509 -5.33 13.26 27.73
CA ARG A 509 -4.26 14.10 27.14
C ARG A 509 -2.85 13.67 27.56
N GLY A 510 -2.64 12.37 27.78
CA GLY A 510 -1.38 11.84 28.29
C GLY A 510 -1.14 11.99 29.79
N ASN A 511 -2.06 12.63 30.52
CA ASN A 511 -2.04 12.70 31.97
C ASN A 511 -2.63 11.43 32.60
N GLY A 512 -2.19 11.09 33.82
CA GLY A 512 -2.85 10.05 34.63
C GLY A 512 -2.54 8.61 34.25
N ASP A 513 -1.36 8.31 33.68
CA ASP A 513 -0.85 6.94 33.70
C ASP A 513 -0.72 6.51 35.18
N VAL A 514 -1.66 5.70 35.65
CA VAL A 514 -1.54 5.05 36.96
C VAL A 514 -0.26 4.23 36.93
N GLU A 515 0.72 4.62 37.74
CA GLU A 515 1.93 3.83 37.97
C GLU A 515 1.50 2.41 38.32
N CYS A 516 1.75 1.48 37.39
CA CYS A 516 1.51 0.09 37.68
C CYS A 516 2.55 -0.36 38.72
N ALA A 517 2.07 -1.00 39.78
CA ALA A 517 2.91 -1.60 40.83
C ALA A 517 4.00 -2.56 40.31
N GLU A 518 3.91 -3.02 39.06
CA GLU A 518 4.94 -3.81 38.38
C GLU A 518 6.31 -3.09 38.29
N ASN A 519 6.33 -1.76 38.09
CA ASN A 519 7.58 -1.00 38.06
C ASN A 519 8.33 -1.07 39.40
N HIS A 520 7.60 -1.07 40.52
CA HIS A 520 8.17 -1.29 41.84
C HIS A 520 8.63 -2.73 42.06
N THR A 521 8.02 -3.71 41.39
CA THR A 521 8.31 -5.13 41.63
C THR A 521 9.60 -5.57 40.93
N CYS A 522 9.82 -5.15 39.68
CA CYS A 522 11.09 -5.39 38.99
C CYS A 522 12.26 -4.60 39.60
N ALA A 523 12.05 -3.34 39.98
CA ALA A 523 13.06 -2.55 40.67
C ALA A 523 13.42 -3.14 42.05
N ARG A 524 12.43 -3.59 42.83
CA ARG A 524 12.66 -4.29 44.11
C ARG A 524 13.31 -5.66 43.93
N ALA A 525 13.00 -6.39 42.86
CA ALA A 525 13.63 -7.67 42.55
C ALA A 525 15.10 -7.46 42.16
N LEU A 526 15.41 -6.47 41.33
CA LEU A 526 16.79 -6.11 40.94
C LEU A 526 17.63 -5.66 42.14
N VAL A 527 17.07 -4.84 43.03
CA VAL A 527 17.74 -4.43 44.29
C VAL A 527 17.98 -5.61 45.24
N ARG A 528 17.15 -6.67 45.17
CA ARG A 528 17.35 -7.90 45.95
C ARG A 528 18.33 -8.89 45.32
N ILE A 529 18.48 -8.88 44.00
CA ILE A 529 19.37 -9.80 43.27
C ILE A 529 20.78 -9.21 43.13
N CYS A 530 20.89 -7.89 43.02
CA CYS A 530 22.15 -7.15 43.01
C CYS A 530 22.22 -6.19 44.21
N PRO A 531 22.43 -6.69 45.44
CA PRO A 531 22.80 -5.81 46.54
C PRO A 531 24.18 -5.19 46.23
N SER A 532 24.28 -3.88 46.39
CA SER A 532 25.51 -3.08 46.27
C SER A 532 26.62 -3.57 47.19
#